data_AF-A0A1W1UKT7-F1
#
_entry.id   AF-A0A1W1UKT7-F1
#
_cell.length_a   1.000
_cell.length_b   1.000
_cell.length_c   1.000
_cell.angle_alpha   90.00
_cell.angle_beta   90.00
_cell.angle_gamma   90.00
#
_symmetry.space_group_name_H-M   'P 1'
#
loop_
_entity.id
_entity.type
_entity.pdbx_description
1 polymer ?
#
loop_
_entity_poly.entity_id
_entity_poly.type
_entity_poly.pdbx_seq_one_letter_code
_entity_poly.pdbx_strand_id
1 'polypeptide(L)'
;MRKAVFYIAASLDGFIASADGSIAWLPTPAPGEDYGYADFIATVDTALLGRTTYEQVVGFGEWPYPTLTTYVFTHKPPAEAAHPSVRFVTSDPAEAVRQLRQESGGTI
;
A
#
# COMPACT_ATOMS: atom_id res chain seq x y z
N MET A 1 -10.74 13.17 12.02
CA MET A 1 -10.99 12.12 11.01
C MET A 1 -9.74 12.01 10.16
N ARG A 2 -9.15 10.81 10.07
CA ARG A 2 -7.95 10.55 9.27
C ARG A 2 -8.24 10.74 7.78
N LYS A 3 -7.25 11.26 7.05
CA LYS A 3 -7.33 11.46 5.59
C LYS A 3 -7.06 10.12 4.92
N ALA A 4 -7.91 9.72 3.98
CA ALA A 4 -7.67 8.57 3.11
C ALA A 4 -7.09 9.09 1.78
N VAL A 5 -5.92 8.61 1.38
CA VAL A 5 -5.21 9.07 0.18
C VAL A 5 -4.89 7.88 -0.72
N PHE A 6 -5.31 7.97 -1.98
CA PHE A 6 -4.84 7.08 -3.03
C PHE A 6 -3.63 7.72 -3.72
N TYR A 7 -2.45 7.14 -3.49
CA TYR A 7 -1.18 7.61 -4.05
C TYR A 7 -0.62 6.54 -4.97
N ILE A 8 -0.54 6.82 -6.28
CA ILE A 8 -0.13 5.81 -7.27
C ILE A 8 0.56 6.44 -8.49
N ALA A 9 1.49 5.70 -9.07
CA ALA A 9 2.00 5.96 -10.42
C ALA A 9 1.12 5.26 -11.45
N ALA A 10 0.86 5.92 -12.57
CA ALA A 10 0.08 5.38 -13.68
C ALA A 10 0.67 5.81 -15.02
N SER A 11 0.42 5.03 -16.05
CA SER A 11 0.67 5.40 -17.43
C SER A 11 -0.24 6.57 -17.84
N LEU A 12 0.09 7.23 -18.96
CA LEU A 12 -0.69 8.37 -19.45
C LEU A 12 -2.15 7.99 -19.79
N ASP A 13 -2.37 6.74 -20.20
CA ASP A 13 -3.67 6.15 -20.50
C ASP A 13 -4.34 5.49 -19.28
N GLY A 14 -3.77 5.63 -18.08
CA GLY A 14 -4.42 5.33 -16.81
C GLY A 14 -4.22 3.91 -16.27
N PHE A 15 -3.26 3.14 -16.78
CA PHE A 15 -2.94 1.81 -16.29
C PHE A 15 -1.82 1.85 -15.22
N ILE A 16 -1.92 1.00 -14.21
CA ILE A 16 -0.95 0.94 -13.10
C ILE A 16 0.04 -0.24 -13.23
N ALA A 17 -0.25 -1.19 -14.12
CA ALA A 17 0.56 -2.37 -14.40
C ALA A 17 0.28 -2.89 -15.81
N SER A 18 1.23 -3.64 -16.35
CA SER A 18 1.02 -4.45 -17.56
C SER A 18 0.00 -5.57 -17.31
N ALA A 19 -0.50 -6.20 -18.37
CA ALA A 19 -1.49 -7.28 -18.28
C ALA A 19 -1.01 -8.51 -17.49
N ASP A 20 0.31 -8.70 -17.39
CA ASP A 20 0.96 -9.74 -16.58
C ASP A 20 1.25 -9.30 -15.12
N GLY A 21 0.84 -8.08 -14.73
CA GLY A 21 1.10 -7.49 -13.42
C GLY A 21 2.47 -6.81 -13.29
N SER A 22 3.28 -6.78 -14.35
CA SER A 22 4.60 -6.16 -14.32
C SER A 22 4.53 -4.64 -14.21
N ILE A 23 5.47 -4.09 -13.43
CA ILE A 23 5.73 -2.65 -13.33
C ILE A 23 7.05 -2.26 -13.99
N ALA A 24 7.66 -3.15 -14.79
CA ALA A 24 8.97 -2.90 -15.41
C ALA A 24 8.96 -1.72 -16.41
N TRP A 25 7.79 -1.29 -16.85
CA TRP A 25 7.61 -0.08 -17.66
C TRP A 25 7.78 1.21 -16.83
N LEU A 26 7.62 1.14 -15.51
CA LEU A 26 7.75 2.29 -14.62
C LEU A 26 9.24 2.61 -14.45
N PRO A 27 9.70 3.81 -14.82
CA PRO A 27 11.11 4.16 -14.74
C PRO A 27 11.56 4.34 -13.30
N THR A 28 12.80 3.97 -13.01
CA THR A 28 13.46 4.38 -11.77
C THR A 28 13.57 5.91 -11.73
N PRO A 29 13.28 6.55 -10.58
CA PRO A 29 13.52 7.97 -10.42
C PRO A 29 14.97 8.36 -10.76
N ALA A 30 15.16 9.57 -11.30
CA ALA A 30 16.49 10.11 -11.52
C ALA A 30 17.21 10.31 -10.16
N PRO A 31 18.55 10.31 -10.12
CA PRO A 31 19.28 10.54 -8.87
C PRO A 31 18.85 11.86 -8.20
N GLY A 32 18.42 11.76 -6.94
CA GLY A 32 17.95 12.92 -6.15
C GLY A 32 16.46 13.25 -6.31
N GLU A 33 15.71 12.49 -7.11
CA GLU A 33 14.27 12.64 -7.28
C GLU A 33 13.51 11.47 -6.64
N ASP A 34 12.36 11.75 -6.04
CA ASP A 34 11.44 10.74 -5.49
C ASP A 34 9.96 11.06 -5.76
N TYR A 35 9.71 12.12 -6.54
CA TYR A 35 8.38 12.61 -6.89
C TYR A 35 7.51 12.95 -5.67
N GLY A 36 8.12 13.35 -4.55
CA GLY A 36 7.44 13.72 -3.31
C GLY A 36 7.04 12.53 -2.44
N TYR A 37 7.53 11.33 -2.74
CA TYR A 37 7.18 10.12 -2.01
C TYR A 37 7.61 10.18 -0.53
N ALA A 38 8.81 10.66 -0.23
CA ALA A 38 9.32 10.76 1.14
C ALA A 38 8.48 11.72 2.00
N ASP A 39 8.12 12.88 1.45
CA ASP A 39 7.26 13.85 2.14
C ASP A 39 5.86 13.27 2.37
N PHE A 40 5.32 12.54 1.38
CA PHE A 40 4.02 11.89 1.52
C PHE A 40 4.03 10.80 2.59
N ILE A 41 4.95 9.85 2.50
CA ILE A 41 4.98 8.67 3.38
C ILE A 41 5.25 9.07 4.85
N ALA A 42 5.94 10.20 5.09
CA ALA A 42 6.12 10.76 6.43
C ALA A 42 4.80 11.19 7.11
N THR A 43 3.74 11.41 6.35
CA THR A 43 2.39 11.71 6.88
C THR A 43 1.55 10.48 7.16
N VAL A 44 2.00 9.30 6.69
CA VAL A 44 1.26 8.05 6.71
C VAL A 44 1.71 7.24 7.92
N ASP A 45 0.75 6.68 8.67
CA ASP A 45 1.00 5.71 9.73
C ASP A 45 0.32 4.36 9.45
N THR A 46 -0.54 4.28 8.43
CA THR A 46 -1.24 3.07 8.03
C THR A 46 -1.31 2.93 6.51
N ALA A 47 -0.93 1.76 6.01
CA ALA A 47 -1.02 1.42 4.59
C ALA A 47 -2.17 0.45 4.34
N LEU A 48 -2.90 0.63 3.24
CA LEU A 48 -4.04 -0.19 2.85
C LEU A 48 -3.75 -0.86 1.49
N LEU A 49 -3.64 -2.19 1.46
CA LEU A 49 -3.25 -2.95 0.27
C LEU A 49 -4.26 -4.04 -0.07
N GLY A 50 -4.38 -4.37 -1.36
CA GLY A 50 -4.96 -5.64 -1.78
C GLY A 50 -3.95 -6.79 -1.69
N ARG A 51 -4.44 -8.05 -1.69
CA ARG A 51 -3.59 -9.26 -1.66
C ARG A 51 -2.50 -9.25 -2.74
N THR A 52 -2.86 -8.96 -3.99
CA THR A 52 -1.93 -9.01 -5.12
C THR A 52 -0.79 -8.02 -4.96
N THR A 53 -1.09 -6.79 -4.54
CA THR A 53 -0.07 -5.77 -4.25
C THR A 53 0.83 -6.20 -3.09
N TYR A 54 0.26 -6.76 -2.03
CA TYR A 54 1.03 -7.29 -0.91
C TYR A 54 2.01 -8.39 -1.33
N GLU A 55 1.53 -9.39 -2.09
CA GLU A 55 2.37 -10.48 -2.59
C GLU A 55 3.48 -9.98 -3.52
N GLN A 56 3.18 -9.00 -4.38
CA GLN A 56 4.17 -8.37 -5.25
C GLN A 56 5.26 -7.64 -4.45
N VAL A 57 4.88 -6.86 -3.43
CA VAL A 57 5.83 -6.15 -2.56
C VAL A 57 6.71 -7.13 -1.78
N VAL A 58 6.14 -8.22 -1.25
CA VAL A 58 6.91 -9.30 -0.62
C VAL A 58 7.91 -9.93 -1.59
N GLY A 59 7.53 -10.07 -2.87
CA GLY A 59 8.41 -10.58 -3.94
C GLY A 59 9.60 -9.67 -4.27
N PHE A 60 9.57 -8.39 -3.87
CA PHE A 60 10.67 -7.46 -4.11
C PHE A 60 11.81 -7.56 -3.08
N GLY A 61 11.62 -8.33 -2.00
CA GLY A 61 12.63 -8.55 -0.97
C GLY A 61 12.17 -8.09 0.40
N GLU A 62 12.95 -7.20 1.03
CA GLU A 62 12.65 -6.72 2.38
C GLU A 62 11.34 -5.91 2.41
N TRP A 63 10.55 -6.12 3.46
CA TRP A 63 9.30 -5.40 3.65
C TRP A 63 9.55 -3.89 3.82
N PRO A 64 9.05 -3.03 2.93
CA PRO A 64 9.45 -1.62 2.89
C PRO A 64 8.74 -0.75 3.94
N TYR A 65 7.69 -1.27 4.60
CA TYR A 65 6.85 -0.51 5.53
C TYR A 65 6.88 -1.07 6.96
N PRO A 66 8.06 -1.26 7.60
CA PRO A 66 8.14 -1.90 8.91
C PRO A 66 7.54 -1.05 10.03
N THR A 67 7.48 0.27 9.85
CA THR A 67 6.97 1.24 10.83
C THR A 67 5.48 1.54 10.65
N LEU A 68 4.89 1.21 9.50
CA LEU A 68 3.47 1.45 9.21
C LEU A 68 2.64 0.24 9.61
N THR A 69 1.46 0.45 10.20
CA THR A 69 0.45 -0.62 10.30
C THR A 69 -0.07 -0.89 8.90
N THR A 70 0.05 -2.10 8.38
CA THR A 70 -0.43 -2.42 7.03
C THR A 70 -1.63 -3.33 7.08
N TYR A 71 -2.78 -2.88 6.58
CA TYR A 71 -3.95 -3.72 6.38
C TYR A 71 -3.98 -4.28 4.97
N VAL A 72 -4.07 -5.60 4.86
CA VAL A 72 -4.16 -6.32 3.59
C VAL A 72 -5.56 -6.91 3.46
N PHE A 73 -6.33 -6.39 2.50
CA PHE A 73 -7.69 -6.83 2.22
C PHE A 73 -7.69 -8.09 1.37
N THR A 74 -8.20 -9.18 1.92
CA THR A 74 -8.26 -10.49 1.25
C THR A 74 -9.27 -11.41 1.91
N HIS A 75 -9.99 -12.20 1.12
CA HIS A 75 -10.82 -13.29 1.63
C HIS A 75 -10.03 -14.56 1.96
N LYS A 76 -8.78 -14.65 1.49
CA LYS A 76 -7.90 -15.80 1.67
C LYS A 76 -6.57 -15.29 2.21
N PRO A 77 -6.45 -15.03 3.53
CA PRO A 77 -5.17 -14.64 4.10
C PRO A 77 -4.16 -15.80 4.02
N PRO A 78 -2.86 -15.53 3.82
CA PRO A 78 -1.82 -16.52 4.05
C PRO A 78 -1.77 -16.90 5.54
N ALA A 79 -1.16 -18.04 5.86
CA ALA A 79 -1.03 -18.49 7.24
C ALA A 79 -0.15 -17.55 8.08
N GLU A 80 0.87 -16.97 7.45
CA GLU A 80 1.83 -16.07 8.09
C GLU A 80 1.95 -14.76 7.31
N ALA A 81 2.13 -13.67 8.05
CA ALA A 81 2.44 -12.38 7.49
C ALA A 81 3.94 -12.22 7.28
N ALA A 82 4.35 -11.50 6.24
CA ALA A 82 5.76 -11.24 5.92
C ALA A 82 6.44 -10.32 6.94
N HIS A 83 5.65 -9.56 7.73
CA HIS A 83 6.16 -8.68 8.76
C HIS A 83 5.14 -8.51 9.92
N PRO A 84 5.58 -8.34 11.19
CA PRO A 84 4.70 -8.13 12.34
C PRO A 84 3.82 -6.87 12.29
N SER A 85 4.03 -5.96 11.34
CA SER A 85 3.18 -4.78 11.14
C SER A 85 1.99 -5.04 10.22
N VAL A 86 1.92 -6.21 9.56
CA VAL A 86 0.87 -6.56 8.61
C VAL A 86 -0.32 -7.23 9.32
N ARG A 87 -1.53 -6.83 8.96
CA ARG A 87 -2.81 -7.34 9.46
C ARG A 87 -3.70 -7.70 8.27
N PHE A 88 -4.30 -8.88 8.28
CA PHE A 88 -5.24 -9.27 7.23
C PHE A 88 -6.67 -8.87 7.60
N VAL A 89 -7.40 -8.31 6.63
CA VAL A 89 -8.80 -7.91 6.75
C VAL A 89 -9.62 -8.74 5.77
N THR A 90 -10.60 -9.48 6.30
CA THR A 90 -11.52 -10.33 5.54
C THR A 90 -12.94 -9.76 5.46
N SER A 91 -13.20 -8.66 6.18
CA SER A 91 -14.48 -7.94 6.18
C SER A 91 -14.61 -6.98 4.98
N ASP A 92 -15.78 -6.35 4.87
CA ASP A 92 -16.06 -5.33 3.86
C ASP A 92 -15.01 -4.19 3.90
N PRO A 93 -14.26 -3.95 2.81
CA PRO A 93 -13.23 -2.92 2.80
C PRO A 93 -13.78 -1.51 3.02
N ALA A 94 -14.97 -1.19 2.51
CA ALA A 94 -15.54 0.15 2.65
C ALA A 94 -15.94 0.46 4.10
N GLU A 95 -16.48 -0.51 4.83
CA GLU A 95 -16.74 -0.41 6.26
C GLU A 95 -15.44 -0.30 7.07
N ALA A 96 -14.46 -1.17 6.80
CA ALA A 96 -13.16 -1.12 7.48
C ALA A 96 -12.47 0.25 7.29
N VAL A 97 -12.45 0.78 6.07
CA VAL A 97 -11.89 2.13 5.79
C VAL A 97 -12.71 3.22 6.50
N ARG A 98 -14.04 3.12 6.53
CA ARG A 98 -14.89 4.08 7.26
C ARG A 98 -14.56 4.10 8.75
N GLN A 99 -14.32 2.94 9.36
CA GLN A 99 -13.94 2.82 10.77
C GLN A 99 -12.55 3.40 11.02
N LEU A 100 -11.55 2.99 10.23
CA LEU A 100 -10.17 3.50 10.34
C LEU A 100 -10.12 5.03 10.27
N ARG A 101 -10.94 5.65 9.42
CA ARG A 101 -11.01 7.12 9.31
C ARG A 101 -11.49 7.82 10.58
N GLN A 102 -12.25 7.15 11.45
CA GLN A 102 -12.74 7.73 12.71
C GLN A 102 -11.74 7.62 13.86
N GLU A 103 -10.70 6.80 13.72
CA GLU A 103 -9.65 6.66 14.71
C GLU A 103 -8.72 7.88 14.74
N SER A 104 -7.93 7.99 15.81
CA SER A 104 -6.79 8.92 15.89
C SER A 104 -5.59 8.34 15.15
N GLY A 105 -4.80 9.19 14.48
CA GLY A 105 -3.62 8.76 13.75
C GLY A 105 -3.30 9.69 12.58
N GLY A 106 -2.30 9.29 11.81
CA GLY A 106 -1.88 9.89 10.55
C GLY A 106 -2.78 9.54 9.37
N THR A 107 -2.28 9.83 8.17
CA THR A 107 -2.92 9.51 6.89
C THR A 107 -3.01 7.99 6.68
N ILE A 108 -4.10 7.54 6.05
CA ILE A 108 -4.31 6.17 5.60
C ILE A 108 -4.41 6.07 4.07
#